data_AF-A0A933EMD4-F1
#
_entry.id   AF-A0A933EMD4-F1
#
_cell.length_a   1.000
_cell.length_b   1.000
_cell.length_c   1.000
_cell.angle_alpha   90.00
_cell.angle_beta   90.00
_cell.angle_gamma   90.00
#
_symmetry.space_group_name_H-M   'P 1'
#
loop_
_entity.id
_entity.type
_entity.pdbx_description
1 polymer ?
#
loop_
_entity_poly.entity_id
_entity_poly.type
_entity_poly.pdbx_seq_one_letter_code
_entity_poly.pdbx_strand_id
1 'polypeptide(L)'
;MSNDDEAQRLQRLREQQISKRIPVIKSDKQLSRAATRRKDWSKYTLADALRDMPAKWLYMFVGFIVGLLVGIAVLWAVKAFWAPYVALIIILVFTLVGRVFGLAEDWRHE
;
A
#
# COMPACT_ATOMS: atom_id res chain seq x y z
N MET A 1 47.63 36.93 25.01
CA MET A 1 46.85 35.81 24.46
C MET A 1 47.35 35.59 23.05
N SER A 2 47.77 34.37 22.70
CA SER A 2 48.40 34.12 21.40
C SER A 2 47.33 34.13 20.31
N ASN A 3 47.66 34.62 19.12
CA ASN A 3 46.75 34.62 17.96
C ASN A 3 46.21 33.21 17.64
N ASP A 4 46.93 32.17 18.06
CA ASP A 4 46.56 30.77 17.85
C ASP A 4 45.38 30.34 18.74
N ASP A 5 45.28 30.90 19.96
CA ASP A 5 44.16 30.63 20.88
C ASP A 5 42.84 31.24 20.37
N GLU A 6 42.93 32.42 19.75
CA GLU A 6 41.78 33.08 19.14
C GLU A 6 41.32 32.35 17.87
N ALA A 7 42.26 31.87 17.05
CA ALA A 7 41.95 31.09 15.85
C ALA A 7 41.21 29.78 16.19
N GLN A 8 41.67 29.06 17.23
CA GLN A 8 40.99 27.84 17.69
C GLN A 8 39.59 28.14 18.26
N ARG A 9 39.43 29.25 18.98
CA ARG A 9 38.12 29.67 19.51
C ARG A 9 37.12 29.96 18.38
N LEU A 10 37.57 30.61 17.31
CA LEU A 10 36.74 30.91 16.15
C LEU A 10 36.36 29.65 15.36
N GLN A 11 37.27 28.69 15.20
CA GLN A 11 36.94 27.40 14.58
C GLN A 11 35.84 26.65 15.34
N ARG A 12 35.94 26.57 16.67
CA ARG A 12 34.92 25.90 17.51
C ARG A 12 33.55 26.57 17.39
N LEU A 13 33.51 27.90 17.37
CA LEU A 13 32.26 28.65 17.18
C LEU A 13 31.64 28.39 15.80
N ARG A 14 32.46 28.29 14.75
CA ARG A 14 32.01 27.97 13.39
C ARG A 14 31.42 26.57 13.29
N GLU A 15 32.08 25.58 13.87
CA GLU A 15 31.57 24.20 13.91
C GLU A 15 30.25 24.08 14.68
N GLN A 16 30.12 24.80 15.80
CA GLN A 16 28.86 24.84 16.56
C GLN A 16 27.72 25.51 15.76
N GLN A 17 28.03 26.53 14.97
CA GLN A 17 27.04 27.18 14.09
C GLN A 17 26.65 26.27 12.91
N ILE A 18 27.61 25.59 12.29
CA ILE A 18 27.34 24.62 11.20
C ILE A 18 26.52 23.44 11.73
N SER A 19 26.87 22.90 12.90
CA SER A 19 26.14 21.83 13.59
C SER A 19 24.69 22.21 13.88
N LYS A 20 24.42 23.45 14.33
CA LYS A 20 23.06 23.93 14.62
C LYS A 20 22.26 24.27 13.37
N ARG A 21 22.92 24.65 12.27
CA ARG A 21 22.28 25.05 11.01
C ARG A 21 21.98 23.87 10.08
N ILE A 22 22.56 22.69 10.32
CA ILE A 22 22.16 21.46 9.65
C ILE A 22 21.02 20.85 10.47
N PRO A 23 19.73 21.06 10.11
CA PRO A 23 18.69 20.17 10.61
C PRO A 23 19.10 18.77 10.18
N VAL A 24 19.41 17.96 11.18
CA VAL A 24 19.81 16.57 11.05
C VAL A 24 18.94 15.93 9.97
N ILE A 25 19.59 15.47 8.91
CA ILE A 25 19.06 14.79 7.70
C ILE A 25 18.26 13.50 8.06
N LYS A 26 17.98 13.26 9.35
CA LYS A 26 17.09 12.21 9.86
C LYS A 26 15.61 12.45 9.54
N SER A 27 15.21 13.65 9.08
CA SER A 27 13.84 13.91 8.62
C SER A 27 13.60 13.57 7.15
N ASP A 28 14.64 13.21 6.37
CA ASP A 28 14.50 13.01 4.93
C ASP A 28 13.64 11.78 4.58
N LYS A 29 13.61 10.76 5.45
CA LYS A 29 12.70 9.61 5.31
C LYS A 29 11.22 9.96 5.57
N GLN A 30 10.92 11.01 6.32
CA GLN A 30 9.55 11.46 6.58
C GLN A 30 9.09 12.51 5.55
N LEU A 31 10.00 13.38 5.13
CA LEU A 31 9.75 14.36 4.06
C LEU A 31 9.60 13.70 2.70
N SER A 32 10.40 12.68 2.36
CA SER A 32 10.16 11.86 1.15
C SER A 32 8.77 11.23 1.18
N ARG A 33 8.36 10.58 2.28
CA ARG A 33 7.01 10.01 2.43
C ARG A 33 5.88 11.05 2.31
N ALA A 34 6.12 12.29 2.71
CA ALA A 34 5.15 13.39 2.54
C ALA A 34 5.16 13.97 1.12
N ALA A 35 6.32 14.02 0.46
CA ALA A 35 6.48 14.49 -0.92
C ALA A 35 5.91 13.51 -1.95
N THR A 36 6.01 12.19 -1.73
CA THR A 36 5.39 11.17 -2.60
C THR A 36 3.86 11.22 -2.58
N ARG A 37 3.24 11.91 -1.60
CA ARG A 37 1.78 12.06 -1.50
C ARG A 37 1.20 13.21 -2.34
N ARG A 38 2.03 14.03 -2.99
CA ARG A 38 1.55 14.94 -4.04
C ARG A 38 1.40 14.17 -5.35
N LYS A 39 0.49 13.19 -5.36
CA LYS A 39 0.06 12.54 -6.61
C LYS A 39 -0.70 13.59 -7.42
N ASP A 40 -0.29 13.77 -8.66
CA ASP A 40 -0.90 14.72 -9.58
C ASP A 40 -2.25 14.14 -10.05
N TRP A 41 -3.36 14.60 -9.45
CA TRP A 41 -4.72 14.10 -9.74
C TRP A 41 -5.20 14.46 -11.16
N SER A 42 -4.45 15.30 -11.88
CA SER A 42 -4.78 15.80 -13.22
C SER A 42 -4.90 14.69 -14.28
N LYS A 43 -4.26 13.54 -14.10
CA LYS A 43 -4.25 12.43 -15.08
C LYS A 43 -4.57 11.07 -14.44
N TYR A 44 -5.47 11.05 -13.47
CA TYR A 44 -5.85 9.81 -12.82
C TYR A 44 -6.71 8.94 -13.76
N THR A 45 -6.11 7.92 -14.35
CA THR A 45 -6.82 6.98 -15.24
C THR A 45 -7.42 5.84 -14.41
N LEU A 46 -8.52 5.24 -14.87
CA LEU A 46 -9.14 4.04 -14.22
C LEU A 46 -8.13 2.89 -14.02
N ALA A 47 -7.14 2.77 -14.92
CA ALA A 47 -6.05 1.81 -14.78
C ALA A 47 -5.10 2.13 -13.61
N ASP A 48 -4.82 3.42 -13.36
CA ASP A 48 -3.99 3.84 -12.22
C ASP A 48 -4.74 3.62 -10.90
N ALA A 49 -6.07 3.81 -10.90
CA ALA A 49 -6.92 3.49 -9.74
C ALA A 49 -6.88 2.00 -9.40
N LEU A 50 -6.88 1.11 -10.40
CA LEU A 50 -6.77 -0.34 -10.17
C LEU A 50 -5.39 -0.74 -9.65
N ARG A 51 -4.33 -0.08 -10.13
CA ARG A 51 -2.95 -0.33 -9.68
C ARG A 51 -2.67 0.15 -8.27
N ASP A 52 -3.32 1.25 -7.86
CA ASP A 52 -3.19 1.80 -6.50
C ASP A 52 -4.11 1.11 -5.49
N MET A 53 -4.99 0.21 -5.96
CA MET A 53 -5.92 -0.51 -5.11
C MET A 53 -5.16 -1.57 -4.29
N PRO A 54 -5.39 -1.69 -2.97
CA PRO A 54 -4.70 -2.69 -2.17
C PRO A 54 -4.98 -4.08 -2.73
N ALA A 55 -3.93 -4.91 -2.84
CA ALA A 55 -4.02 -6.27 -3.40
C ALA A 55 -5.20 -7.06 -2.80
N LYS A 56 -5.46 -6.89 -1.50
CA LYS A 56 -6.60 -7.45 -0.76
C LYS A 56 -7.95 -7.25 -1.45
N TRP A 57 -8.21 -6.06 -1.97
CA TRP A 57 -9.47 -5.75 -2.66
C TRP A 57 -9.49 -6.37 -4.05
N LEU A 58 -8.38 -6.30 -4.78
CA LEU A 58 -8.28 -6.84 -6.13
C LEU A 58 -8.50 -8.36 -6.13
N TYR A 59 -7.81 -9.11 -5.26
CA TYR A 59 -7.99 -10.55 -5.14
C TYR A 59 -9.36 -10.94 -4.56
N MET A 60 -9.96 -10.12 -3.68
CA MET A 60 -11.34 -10.33 -3.22
C MET A 60 -12.34 -10.18 -4.38
N PHE A 61 -12.19 -9.16 -5.23
CA PHE A 61 -13.02 -8.98 -6.42
C PHE A 61 -12.84 -10.13 -7.42
N VAL A 62 -11.60 -10.57 -7.66
CA VAL A 62 -11.33 -11.73 -8.51
C VAL A 62 -11.99 -12.99 -7.93
N GLY A 63 -11.83 -13.24 -6.63
CA GLY A 63 -12.47 -14.36 -5.94
C GLY A 63 -14.00 -14.31 -6.05
N PHE A 64 -14.60 -13.14 -5.88
CA PHE A 64 -16.05 -12.94 -6.05
C PHE A 64 -16.52 -13.25 -7.47
N ILE A 65 -15.83 -12.73 -8.50
CA ILE A 65 -16.17 -12.96 -9.91
C ILE A 65 -16.08 -14.47 -10.24
N VAL A 66 -15.01 -15.12 -9.81
CA VAL A 66 -14.83 -16.57 -10.00
C VAL A 66 -15.93 -17.35 -9.28
N GLY A 67 -16.22 -17.01 -8.01
CA GLY A 67 -17.29 -17.63 -7.25
C GLY A 67 -18.66 -17.47 -7.91
N LEU A 68 -18.94 -16.30 -8.49
CA LEU A 68 -20.19 -16.00 -9.18
C LEU A 68 -20.32 -16.82 -10.46
N LEU A 69 -19.27 -16.94 -11.26
CA LEU A 69 -19.24 -17.80 -12.45
C LEU A 69 -19.50 -19.27 -12.09
N VAL A 70 -18.86 -19.78 -11.04
CA VAL A 70 -19.08 -21.15 -10.57
C VAL A 70 -20.50 -21.33 -10.03
N GLY A 71 -21.01 -20.37 -9.27
CA GLY A 71 -22.38 -20.40 -8.74
C GLY A 71 -23.44 -20.43 -9.84
N ILE A 72 -23.27 -19.63 -10.90
CA ILE A 72 -24.14 -19.67 -12.09
C ILE A 72 -24.06 -21.03 -12.78
N ALA A 73 -22.85 -21.59 -12.94
CA ALA A 73 -22.68 -22.91 -13.55
C ALA A 73 -23.41 -24.00 -12.74
N VAL A 74 -23.37 -23.94 -11.40
CA VAL A 74 -24.09 -24.86 -10.52
C VAL A 74 -25.60 -24.70 -10.66
N LEU A 75 -26.11 -23.47 -10.68
CA LEU A 75 -27.54 -23.20 -10.88
C LEU A 75 -28.04 -23.69 -12.24
N TRP A 76 -27.20 -23.59 -13.27
CA TRP A 76 -27.55 -24.05 -14.62
C TRP A 76 -27.55 -25.58 -14.72
N ALA A 77 -26.58 -26.23 -14.08
CA ALA A 77 -26.44 -27.69 -14.09
C ALA A 77 -27.46 -28.40 -13.17
N VAL A 78 -27.80 -27.80 -12.03
CA VAL A 78 -28.63 -28.42 -10.99
C VAL A 78 -29.94 -27.67 -10.84
N LYS A 79 -31.00 -28.18 -11.47
CA LYS A 79 -32.39 -27.67 -11.34
C LYS A 79 -33.07 -28.17 -10.06
N ALA A 80 -32.43 -27.94 -8.91
CA ALA A 80 -32.98 -28.33 -7.62
C ALA A 80 -33.23 -27.11 -6.75
N PHE A 81 -34.25 -27.16 -5.88
CA PHE A 81 -34.60 -26.01 -5.03
C PHE A 81 -33.46 -25.58 -4.08
N TRP A 82 -32.56 -26.52 -3.75
CA TRP A 82 -31.43 -26.28 -2.85
C TRP A 82 -30.19 -25.71 -3.55
N ALA A 83 -30.14 -25.77 -4.89
CA ALA A 83 -29.03 -25.26 -5.70
C ALA A 83 -28.68 -23.76 -5.46
N PRO A 84 -29.63 -22.82 -5.31
CA PRO A 84 -29.29 -21.42 -5.00
C PRO A 84 -28.56 -21.24 -3.67
N TYR A 85 -28.89 -22.03 -2.64
CA TYR A 85 -28.20 -21.95 -1.35
C TYR A 85 -26.74 -22.43 -1.48
N VAL A 86 -26.51 -23.51 -2.22
CA VAL A 86 -25.16 -24.02 -2.49
C VAL A 86 -24.35 -23.02 -3.31
N ALA A 87 -24.94 -22.43 -4.35
CA ALA A 87 -24.28 -21.40 -5.16
C ALA A 87 -23.88 -20.19 -4.31
N LEU A 88 -24.73 -19.76 -3.38
CA LEU A 88 -24.43 -18.64 -2.47
C LEU A 88 -23.26 -18.99 -1.53
N ILE A 89 -23.23 -20.20 -0.97
CA ILE A 89 -22.11 -20.68 -0.15
C ILE A 89 -20.81 -20.69 -0.95
N ILE A 90 -20.85 -21.20 -2.20
CA ILE A 90 -19.69 -21.21 -3.09
C ILE A 90 -19.16 -19.79 -3.31
N ILE A 91 -20.03 -18.83 -3.64
CA ILE A 91 -19.64 -17.43 -3.84
C ILE A 91 -18.95 -16.87 -2.59
N LEU A 92 -19.52 -17.12 -1.41
CA LEU A 92 -18.94 -16.69 -0.13
C LEU A 92 -17.56 -17.28 0.11
N VAL A 93 -17.40 -18.59 -0.10
CA VAL A 93 -16.12 -19.29 0.09
C VAL A 93 -15.07 -18.75 -0.87
N PHE A 94 -15.37 -18.63 -2.16
CA PHE A 94 -14.42 -18.09 -3.14
C PHE A 94 -14.03 -16.64 -2.86
N THR A 95 -14.98 -15.82 -2.39
CA THR A 95 -14.70 -14.44 -1.98
C THR A 95 -13.76 -14.38 -0.77
N LEU A 96 -14.00 -15.23 0.24
CA LEU A 96 -13.13 -15.34 1.41
C LEU A 96 -11.73 -15.83 1.05
N VAL A 97 -11.64 -16.86 0.20
CA VAL A 97 -10.38 -17.38 -0.31
C VAL A 97 -9.61 -16.29 -1.06
N GLY A 98 -10.27 -15.57 -1.98
CA GLY A 98 -9.67 -14.44 -2.69
C GLY A 98 -9.14 -13.36 -1.75
N ARG A 99 -9.89 -13.04 -0.68
CA ARG A 99 -9.43 -12.09 0.34
C ARG A 99 -8.18 -12.59 1.09
N VAL A 100 -8.13 -13.88 1.44
CA VAL A 100 -6.96 -14.48 2.12
C VAL A 100 -5.72 -14.48 1.22
N PHE A 101 -5.88 -14.85 -0.05
CA PHE A 101 -4.79 -14.74 -1.03
C PHE A 101 -4.30 -13.29 -1.20
N GLY A 102 -5.23 -12.33 -1.24
CA GLY A 102 -4.86 -10.92 -1.31
C GLY A 102 -4.15 -10.39 -0.06
N LEU A 103 -4.46 -10.94 1.12
CA LEU A 103 -3.72 -10.65 2.36
C LEU A 103 -2.31 -11.25 2.30
N ALA A 104 -2.17 -12.48 1.82
CA ALA A 104 -0.88 -13.17 1.70
C ALA A 104 0.05 -12.49 0.68
N GLU A 105 -0.49 -11.99 -0.43
CA GLU A 105 0.28 -11.24 -1.42
C GLU A 105 0.76 -9.90 -0.85
N ASP A 106 -0.09 -9.18 -0.11
CA ASP A 106 0.28 -7.93 0.56
C ASP A 106 1.42 -8.15 1.56
N TRP A 107 1.39 -9.26 2.32
CA TRP A 107 2.47 -9.65 3.23
C TRP A 107 3.77 -10.05 2.52
N ARG A 108 3.72 -10.45 1.24
CA ARG A 108 4.92 -10.83 0.48
C ARG A 108 5.67 -9.62 -0.08
N HIS A 109 4.98 -8.49 -0.27
CA HIS A 109 5.55 -7.25 -0.85
C HIS A 109 5.84 -6.17 0.20
N GLU A 110 5.65 -6.47 1.49
CA GLU A 110 6.02 -5.63 2.65
C GLU A 110 7.41 -6.01 3.18
#